data_AF-A0A396MFG2-F1
#
_entry.id   AF-A0A396MFG2-F1
#
_cell.length_a   1.000
_cell.length_b   1.000
_cell.length_c   1.000
_cell.angle_alpha   90.00
_cell.angle_beta   90.00
_cell.angle_gamma   90.00
#
_symmetry.space_group_name_H-M   'P 1'
#
loop_
_entity.id
_entity.type
_entity.pdbx_description
1 polymer ?
#
loop_
_entity_poly.entity_id
_entity_poly.type
_entity_poly.pdbx_seq_one_letter_code
_entity_poly.pdbx_strand_id
1 'polypeptide(L)'
;MTFTAPAAEPQPRVKGDAIYFYCTSRTDPDEGVERGENPANDNDPLYVHRPIFFQMVSKTKDIYIDFAFFNYNPVELSKTRPVIPAKDQMEIVTGPRTMLRFINTFNPITLENKLASFKTKEESWAWVDSLRMTGKQIYLIDWSDPVNGSGGTELKLIQVRPTLTNRPSY
;
A
#
# COMPACT_ATOMS: atom_id res chain seq x y z
N MET A 1 30.86 -34.16 -17.47
CA MET A 1 30.84 -32.76 -16.97
C MET A 1 29.48 -32.20 -17.28
N THR A 2 28.63 -32.00 -16.28
CA THR A 2 27.30 -31.41 -16.43
C THR A 2 27.45 -29.92 -16.09
N PHE A 3 27.25 -29.05 -17.07
CA PHE A 3 27.19 -27.61 -16.87
C PHE A 3 25.88 -27.28 -16.14
N THR A 4 25.98 -26.88 -14.87
CA THR A 4 24.89 -26.20 -14.18
C THR A 4 24.80 -24.78 -14.73
N ALA A 5 23.68 -24.45 -15.37
CA ALA A 5 23.36 -23.06 -15.68
C ALA A 5 23.26 -22.26 -14.37
N PRO A 6 23.72 -20.99 -14.33
CA PRO A 6 23.51 -20.17 -13.14
C PRO A 6 22.00 -19.99 -12.96
N ALA A 7 21.53 -20.29 -11.75
CA ALA A 7 20.17 -19.93 -11.35
C ALA A 7 19.99 -18.44 -11.63
N ALA A 8 19.03 -18.10 -12.49
CA ALA A 8 18.67 -16.72 -12.76
C ALA A 8 18.39 -16.04 -11.42
N GLU A 9 19.05 -14.91 -11.16
CA GLU A 9 18.75 -14.05 -10.02
C GLU A 9 17.24 -13.83 -9.96
N PRO A 10 16.59 -13.95 -8.79
CA PRO A 10 15.18 -13.65 -8.68
C PRO A 10 14.98 -12.21 -9.14
N GLN A 11 14.34 -12.04 -10.30
CA GLN A 11 14.00 -10.72 -10.82
C GLN A 11 13.25 -9.95 -9.74
N PRO A 12 13.49 -8.63 -9.60
CA PRO A 12 12.79 -7.85 -8.60
C PRO A 12 11.28 -8.00 -8.86
N ARG A 13 10.53 -8.43 -7.83
CA ARG A 13 9.04 -8.51 -7.82
C ARG A 13 8.34 -7.15 -8.02
N VAL A 14 9.10 -6.13 -8.41
CA VAL A 14 8.67 -4.75 -8.69
C VAL A 14 8.05 -4.74 -10.09
N LYS A 15 6.78 -4.40 -10.18
CA LYS A 15 6.03 -4.41 -11.44
C LYS A 15 6.23 -3.09 -12.17
N GLY A 16 6.72 -3.16 -13.40
CA GLY A 16 7.12 -2.00 -14.19
C GLY A 16 5.99 -1.04 -14.58
N ASP A 17 4.74 -1.37 -14.28
CA ASP A 17 3.55 -0.55 -14.54
C ASP A 17 2.84 -0.06 -13.27
N ALA A 18 3.30 -0.48 -12.08
CA ALA A 18 2.71 -0.14 -10.80
C ALA A 18 2.99 1.32 -10.38
N ILE A 19 2.16 1.81 -9.46
CA ILE A 19 2.31 3.11 -8.83
C ILE A 19 2.99 2.90 -7.48
N TYR A 20 4.02 3.70 -7.19
CA TYR A 20 4.77 3.62 -5.94
C TYR A 20 4.54 4.88 -5.11
N PHE A 21 4.22 4.67 -3.83
CA PHE A 21 4.09 5.71 -2.84
C PHE A 21 5.11 5.54 -1.71
N TYR A 22 5.57 6.66 -1.18
CA TYR A 22 6.35 6.75 0.04
C TYR A 22 5.52 7.41 1.13
N CYS A 23 5.66 6.96 2.36
CA CYS A 23 5.20 7.71 3.53
C CYS A 23 6.13 7.47 4.72
N THR A 24 6.00 8.29 5.74
CA THR A 24 6.52 8.06 7.08
C THR A 24 5.33 8.07 8.02
N SER A 25 4.71 6.90 8.19
CA SER A 25 3.47 6.80 8.96
C SER A 25 3.69 7.06 10.46
N ARG A 26 2.62 7.46 11.15
CA ARG A 26 2.58 7.67 12.60
C ARG A 26 1.35 7.00 13.21
N THR A 27 1.36 6.81 14.52
CA THR A 27 0.17 6.42 15.29
C THR A 27 -0.62 7.68 15.60
N ASP A 28 -1.91 7.72 15.22
CA ASP A 28 -2.88 8.79 15.49
C ASP A 28 -2.44 10.24 15.12
N PRO A 29 -2.05 10.52 13.86
CA PRO A 29 -1.75 11.89 13.44
C PRO A 29 -3.02 12.73 13.26
N ASP A 30 -3.07 13.87 13.93
CA ASP A 30 -4.06 14.92 13.64
C ASP A 30 -3.95 15.49 12.20
N GLU A 31 -2.74 15.39 11.61
CA GLU A 31 -2.37 15.86 10.29
C GLU A 31 -1.22 14.97 9.75
N GLY A 32 -1.36 14.43 8.54
CA GLY A 32 -0.34 13.59 7.89
C GLY A 32 -0.85 12.21 7.50
N VAL A 33 0.01 11.19 7.67
CA VAL A 33 -0.28 9.80 7.30
C VAL A 33 -0.25 8.90 8.52
N GLU A 34 -1.39 8.28 8.83
CA GLU A 34 -1.52 7.27 9.86
C GLU A 34 -1.30 5.88 9.30
N ARG A 35 -0.73 4.97 10.10
CA ARG A 35 -0.83 3.53 9.85
C ARG A 35 -1.60 2.86 10.97
N GLY A 36 -2.69 2.19 10.60
CA GLY A 36 -3.57 1.46 11.51
C GLY A 36 -3.60 -0.03 11.21
N GLU A 37 -3.46 -0.85 12.25
CA GLU A 37 -3.61 -2.30 12.22
C GLU A 37 -4.37 -2.74 13.47
N ASN A 38 -5.25 -3.73 13.35
CA ASN A 38 -5.94 -4.31 14.51
C ASN A 38 -5.37 -5.70 14.82
N PRO A 39 -4.56 -5.87 15.89
CA PRO A 39 -3.97 -7.16 16.26
C PRO A 39 -5.00 -8.25 16.58
N ALA A 40 -6.24 -7.89 16.93
CA ALA A 40 -7.29 -8.89 17.15
C ALA A 40 -7.58 -9.73 15.89
N ASN A 41 -7.28 -9.19 14.71
CA ASN A 41 -7.46 -9.88 13.43
C ASN A 41 -6.37 -10.91 13.13
N ASP A 42 -5.30 -11.01 13.93
CA ASP A 42 -4.25 -12.03 13.72
C ASP A 42 -4.79 -13.46 13.90
N ASN A 43 -5.85 -13.62 14.69
CA ASN A 43 -6.50 -14.92 14.95
C ASN A 43 -7.81 -15.09 14.18
N ASP A 44 -8.20 -14.12 13.34
CA ASP A 44 -9.42 -14.20 12.56
C ASP A 44 -9.15 -15.04 11.29
N PRO A 45 -9.82 -16.21 11.12
CA PRO A 45 -9.58 -17.11 10.00
C PRO A 45 -9.91 -16.49 8.64
N LEU A 46 -10.68 -15.39 8.62
CA LEU A 46 -10.99 -14.62 7.41
C LEU A 46 -9.74 -14.05 6.75
N TYR A 47 -8.67 -13.79 7.50
CA TYR A 47 -7.45 -13.15 7.00
C TYR A 47 -6.27 -14.11 6.95
N VAL A 48 -5.54 -14.11 5.83
CA VAL A 48 -4.19 -14.70 5.74
C VAL A 48 -3.17 -13.76 6.38
N HIS A 49 -3.39 -12.46 6.25
CA HIS A 49 -2.68 -11.42 6.97
C HIS A 49 -3.69 -10.36 7.38
N ARG A 50 -3.62 -9.88 8.64
CA ARG A 50 -4.51 -8.83 9.13
C ARG A 50 -4.52 -7.61 8.19
N PRO A 51 -5.64 -6.89 8.06
CA PRO A 51 -5.68 -5.65 7.29
C PRO A 51 -4.68 -4.62 7.80
N ILE A 52 -4.14 -3.84 6.86
CA ILE A 52 -3.30 -2.67 7.15
C ILE A 52 -3.96 -1.47 6.47
N PHE A 53 -4.13 -0.39 7.21
CA PHE A 53 -4.70 0.86 6.71
C PHE A 53 -3.66 1.97 6.75
N PHE A 54 -3.62 2.77 5.69
CA PHE A 54 -2.87 4.01 5.62
C PHE A 54 -3.84 5.16 5.39
N GLN A 55 -4.00 6.01 6.39
CA GLN A 55 -4.96 7.10 6.33
C GLN A 55 -4.22 8.42 6.11
N MET A 56 -4.55 9.12 5.03
CA MET A 56 -4.09 10.50 4.82
C MET A 56 -5.15 11.44 5.40
N VAL A 57 -4.77 12.21 6.41
CA VAL A 57 -5.68 13.07 7.18
C VAL A 57 -5.16 14.49 7.17
N SER A 58 -6.02 15.44 6.78
CA SER A 58 -5.79 16.87 6.95
C SER A 58 -7.05 17.52 7.52
N LYS A 59 -7.08 17.78 8.83
CA LYS A 59 -8.22 18.44 9.49
C LYS A 59 -8.45 19.85 8.95
N THR A 60 -7.38 20.58 8.68
CA THR A 60 -7.44 21.97 8.21
C THR A 60 -8.11 22.13 6.85
N LYS A 61 -7.99 21.11 6.00
CA LYS A 61 -8.58 21.07 4.65
C LYS A 61 -9.80 20.14 4.55
N ASP A 62 -10.22 19.54 5.66
CA ASP A 62 -11.24 18.49 5.69
C ASP A 62 -10.94 17.41 4.65
N ILE A 63 -9.79 16.76 4.75
CA ILE A 63 -9.38 15.65 3.87
C ILE A 63 -9.23 14.39 4.69
N TYR A 64 -9.85 13.32 4.21
CA TYR A 64 -9.63 11.96 4.66
C TYR A 64 -9.55 11.06 3.43
N ILE A 65 -8.49 10.28 3.32
CA ILE A 65 -8.30 9.26 2.28
C ILE A 65 -7.77 8.00 2.96
N ASP A 66 -8.42 6.88 2.71
CA ASP A 66 -8.01 5.58 3.23
C ASP A 66 -7.42 4.73 2.10
N PHE A 67 -6.23 4.18 2.34
CA PHE A 67 -5.61 3.14 1.53
C PHE A 67 -5.54 1.86 2.36
N ALA A 68 -6.14 0.79 1.84
CA ALA A 68 -6.19 -0.48 2.56
C ALA A 68 -5.41 -1.58 1.85
N PHE A 69 -4.75 -2.41 2.64
CA PHE A 69 -4.26 -3.73 2.27
C PHE A 69 -5.22 -4.79 2.81
N PHE A 70 -5.63 -5.72 1.94
CA PHE A 70 -6.41 -6.89 2.31
C PHE A 70 -5.79 -8.16 1.74
N ASN A 71 -5.58 -9.15 2.60
CA ASN A 71 -5.19 -10.48 2.21
C ASN A 71 -6.08 -11.50 2.92
N TYR A 72 -7.22 -11.77 2.30
CA TYR A 72 -8.24 -12.69 2.79
C TYR A 72 -7.88 -14.14 2.51
N ASN A 73 -8.31 -15.01 3.40
CA ASN A 73 -8.39 -16.44 3.14
C ASN A 73 -9.52 -16.69 2.13
N PRO A 74 -9.24 -17.19 0.92
CA PRO A 74 -10.26 -17.36 -0.11
C PRO A 74 -11.33 -18.38 0.29
N VAL A 75 -10.97 -19.41 1.07
CA VAL A 75 -11.91 -20.43 1.54
C VAL A 75 -12.92 -19.80 2.50
N GLU A 76 -12.44 -19.04 3.48
CA GLU A 76 -13.32 -18.37 4.45
C GLU A 76 -14.14 -17.25 3.80
N LEU A 77 -13.53 -16.44 2.94
CA LEU A 77 -14.22 -15.33 2.26
C LEU A 77 -15.35 -15.85 1.35
N SER A 78 -15.11 -16.96 0.63
CA SER A 78 -16.08 -17.56 -0.29
C SER A 78 -17.41 -17.97 0.37
N LYS A 79 -17.42 -18.17 1.69
CA LYS A 79 -18.65 -18.48 2.46
C LYS A 79 -19.63 -17.31 2.53
N THR A 80 -19.16 -16.08 2.29
CA THR A 80 -19.97 -14.85 2.39
C THR A 80 -20.20 -14.18 1.05
N ARG A 81 -19.23 -14.22 0.14
CA ARG A 81 -19.32 -13.64 -1.20
C ARG A 81 -18.28 -14.25 -2.15
N PRO A 82 -18.44 -14.10 -3.47
CA PRO A 82 -17.40 -14.44 -4.43
C PRO A 82 -16.06 -13.74 -4.13
N VAL A 83 -14.98 -14.49 -4.32
CA VAL A 83 -13.60 -13.99 -4.19
C VAL A 83 -13.20 -13.26 -5.48
N ILE A 84 -12.63 -12.07 -5.33
CA ILE A 84 -12.10 -11.27 -6.41
C ILE A 84 -10.60 -11.06 -6.11
N PRO A 85 -9.72 -11.93 -6.63
CA PRO A 85 -8.31 -11.99 -6.22
C PRO A 85 -7.60 -10.63 -6.24
N ALA A 86 -7.86 -9.81 -7.25
CA ALA A 86 -7.24 -8.49 -7.43
C ALA A 86 -7.44 -7.52 -6.26
N LYS A 87 -8.54 -7.63 -5.50
CA LYS A 87 -8.83 -6.76 -4.33
C LYS A 87 -8.86 -7.50 -3.00
N ASP A 88 -8.86 -8.83 -3.05
CA ASP A 88 -9.03 -9.69 -1.88
C ASP A 88 -7.75 -10.41 -1.45
N GLN A 89 -6.76 -10.54 -2.34
CA GLN A 89 -5.52 -11.28 -2.10
C GLN A 89 -4.32 -10.43 -2.48
N MET A 90 -4.18 -9.30 -1.79
CA MET A 90 -3.09 -8.36 -2.02
C MET A 90 -1.79 -8.87 -1.39
N GLU A 91 -0.65 -8.42 -1.90
CA GLU A 91 0.66 -8.93 -1.48
C GLU A 91 1.49 -7.93 -0.66
N ILE A 92 2.27 -8.47 0.28
CA ILE A 92 3.40 -7.79 0.89
C ILE A 92 4.66 -8.37 0.25
N VAL A 93 5.46 -7.50 -0.35
CA VAL A 93 6.69 -7.88 -1.03
C VAL A 93 7.87 -7.50 -0.15
N THR A 94 8.63 -8.49 0.32
CA THR A 94 9.94 -8.28 0.94
C THR A 94 11.01 -8.74 -0.04
N GLY A 95 12.03 -7.92 -0.26
CA GLY A 95 13.14 -8.24 -1.14
C GLY A 95 14.37 -7.38 -0.87
N PRO A 96 15.41 -7.45 -1.72
CA PRO A 96 16.65 -6.72 -1.48
C PRO A 96 16.46 -5.21 -1.58
N ARG A 97 17.15 -4.44 -0.74
CA ARG A 97 17.07 -2.97 -0.73
C ARG A 97 17.50 -2.32 -2.04
N THR A 98 18.26 -3.03 -2.87
CA THR A 98 18.60 -2.60 -4.24
C THR A 98 17.38 -2.36 -5.12
N MET A 99 16.22 -2.96 -4.82
CA MET A 99 14.94 -2.66 -5.47
C MET A 99 14.58 -1.18 -5.41
N LEU A 100 15.01 -0.46 -4.36
CA LEU A 100 14.74 0.96 -4.19
C LEU A 100 15.26 1.80 -5.38
N ARG A 101 16.41 1.42 -5.95
CA ARG A 101 16.98 2.11 -7.11
C ARG A 101 16.07 2.00 -8.33
N PHE A 102 15.45 0.83 -8.54
CA PHE A 102 14.51 0.61 -9.63
C PHE A 102 13.16 1.30 -9.35
N ILE A 103 12.65 1.23 -8.12
CA ILE A 103 11.40 1.91 -7.73
C ILE A 103 11.51 3.43 -7.96
N ASN A 104 12.67 4.02 -7.66
CA ASN A 104 12.92 5.44 -7.87
C ASN A 104 12.82 5.87 -9.35
N THR A 105 12.99 4.96 -10.33
CA THR A 105 12.82 5.33 -11.75
C THR A 105 11.35 5.57 -12.13
N PHE A 106 10.40 5.15 -11.29
CA PHE A 106 8.96 5.39 -11.47
C PHE A 106 8.46 6.68 -10.84
N ASN A 107 9.37 7.52 -10.31
CA ASN A 107 9.06 8.78 -9.63
C ASN A 107 7.98 8.63 -8.54
N PRO A 108 8.26 7.88 -7.45
CA PRO A 108 7.30 7.63 -6.40
C PRO A 108 6.77 8.91 -5.76
N ILE A 109 5.48 8.93 -5.43
CA ILE A 109 4.86 10.09 -4.77
C ILE A 109 4.98 9.93 -3.26
N THR A 110 5.51 10.94 -2.58
CA THR A 110 5.45 11.02 -1.12
C THR A 110 4.05 11.49 -0.68
N LEU A 111 3.35 10.68 0.12
CA LEU A 111 1.96 10.93 0.49
C LEU A 111 1.80 12.24 1.28
N GLU A 112 2.74 12.57 2.16
CA GLU A 112 2.75 13.82 2.92
C GLU A 112 2.85 15.03 1.98
N ASN A 113 3.74 14.97 0.99
CA ASN A 113 3.87 16.03 -0.02
C ASN A 113 2.59 16.14 -0.87
N LYS A 114 1.97 14.99 -1.20
CA LYS A 114 0.73 14.97 -1.95
C LYS A 114 -0.43 15.57 -1.15
N LEU A 115 -0.55 15.23 0.12
CA LEU A 115 -1.53 15.81 1.05
C LEU A 115 -1.35 17.33 1.18
N ALA A 116 -0.10 17.78 1.33
CA ALA A 116 0.24 19.20 1.39
C ALA A 116 -0.13 19.94 0.09
N SER A 117 -0.01 19.27 -1.06
CA SER A 117 -0.30 19.86 -2.38
C SER A 117 -1.76 20.20 -2.60
N PHE A 118 -2.69 19.44 -2.00
CA PHE A 118 -4.13 19.69 -2.15
C PHE A 118 -4.51 21.05 -1.58
N LYS A 119 -5.32 21.80 -2.33
CA LYS A 119 -5.93 23.05 -1.92
C LYS A 119 -7.33 22.83 -1.37
N THR A 120 -8.03 21.83 -1.88
CA THR A 120 -9.38 21.46 -1.44
C THR A 120 -9.54 19.96 -1.29
N LYS A 121 -10.60 19.53 -0.60
CA LYS A 121 -10.95 18.12 -0.48
C LYS A 121 -11.45 17.51 -1.79
N GLU A 122 -12.07 18.31 -2.65
CA GLU A 122 -12.52 17.87 -3.97
C GLU A 122 -11.34 17.47 -4.87
N GLU A 123 -10.22 18.18 -4.80
CA GLU A 123 -8.98 17.79 -5.50
C GLU A 123 -8.45 16.45 -4.99
N SER A 124 -8.58 16.20 -3.68
CA SER A 124 -8.18 14.93 -3.08
C SER A 124 -9.05 13.78 -3.56
N TRP A 125 -10.37 13.99 -3.68
CA TRP A 125 -11.30 13.00 -4.21
C TRP A 125 -11.03 12.70 -5.68
N ALA A 126 -10.81 13.74 -6.50
CA ALA A 126 -10.48 13.58 -7.91
C ALA A 126 -9.16 12.81 -8.10
N TRP A 127 -8.16 13.07 -7.25
CA TRP A 127 -6.92 12.30 -7.26
C TRP A 127 -7.17 10.82 -6.93
N VAL A 128 -7.94 10.53 -5.88
CA VAL A 128 -8.28 9.15 -5.51
C VAL A 128 -9.06 8.44 -6.62
N ASP A 129 -10.01 9.13 -7.25
CA ASP A 129 -10.76 8.59 -8.40
C ASP A 129 -9.82 8.30 -9.58
N SER A 130 -8.86 9.19 -9.85
CA SER A 130 -7.84 8.94 -10.89
C SER A 130 -7.01 7.69 -10.60
N LEU A 131 -6.64 7.45 -9.33
CA LEU A 131 -5.90 6.25 -8.92
C LEU A 131 -6.72 4.98 -9.18
N ARG A 132 -8.01 5.00 -8.80
CA ARG A 132 -8.95 3.88 -9.04
C ARG A 132 -9.10 3.59 -10.54
N MET A 133 -9.21 4.64 -11.36
CA MET A 133 -9.37 4.51 -12.81
C MET A 133 -8.14 3.94 -13.52
N THR A 134 -6.94 4.03 -12.93
CA THR A 134 -5.74 3.46 -13.56
C THR A 134 -5.80 1.94 -13.68
N GLY A 135 -6.52 1.25 -12.80
CA GLY A 135 -6.49 -0.21 -12.68
C GLY A 135 -5.11 -0.79 -12.29
N LYS A 136 -4.13 0.07 -12.03
CA LYS A 136 -2.76 -0.32 -11.69
C LYS A 136 -2.67 -0.75 -10.23
N GLN A 137 -1.72 -1.62 -9.95
CA GLN A 137 -1.36 -1.91 -8.57
C GLN A 137 -0.62 -0.73 -7.96
N ILE A 138 -0.91 -0.48 -6.68
CA ILE A 138 -0.28 0.58 -5.91
C ILE A 138 0.51 -0.10 -4.80
N TYR A 139 1.77 0.26 -4.63
CA TYR A 139 2.61 -0.19 -3.54
C TYR A 139 3.05 0.98 -2.69
N LEU A 140 3.00 0.80 -1.38
CA LEU A 140 3.43 1.78 -0.40
C LEU A 140 4.70 1.27 0.30
N ILE A 141 5.70 2.15 0.38
CA ILE A 141 6.88 1.98 1.22
C ILE A 141 6.72 2.92 2.41
N ASP A 142 6.50 2.32 3.57
CA ASP A 142 6.40 3.03 4.83
C ASP A 142 7.78 3.09 5.49
N TRP A 143 8.36 4.28 5.59
CA TRP A 143 9.67 4.49 6.19
C TRP A 143 9.67 4.35 7.71
N SER A 144 8.50 4.37 8.36
CA SER A 144 8.40 4.07 9.79
C SER A 144 8.50 2.57 10.08
N ASP A 145 8.25 1.70 9.08
CA ASP A 145 8.41 0.26 9.21
C ASP A 145 9.90 -0.05 9.49
N PRO A 146 10.25 -0.79 10.56
CA PRO A 146 11.64 -1.05 10.93
C PRO A 146 12.46 -1.71 9.81
N VAL A 147 11.83 -2.53 8.95
CA VAL A 147 12.50 -3.14 7.79
C VAL A 147 12.99 -2.05 6.82
N ASN A 148 12.19 -1.01 6.62
CA ASN A 148 12.48 0.06 5.67
C ASN A 148 13.35 1.17 6.26
N GLY A 149 13.09 1.58 7.50
CA GLY A 149 13.75 2.69 8.18
C GLY A 149 15.16 2.39 8.70
N SER A 150 15.50 1.12 8.96
CA SER A 150 16.81 0.73 9.52
C SER A 150 17.99 0.86 8.55
N GLY A 151 17.74 1.00 7.24
CA GLY A 151 18.81 1.01 6.25
C GLY A 151 19.45 -0.37 5.98
N GLY A 152 18.83 -1.46 6.45
CA GLY A 152 19.31 -2.83 6.30
C GLY A 152 19.36 -3.37 4.86
N THR A 153 19.48 -4.68 4.69
CA THR A 153 19.61 -5.31 3.35
C THR A 153 18.28 -5.49 2.63
N GLU A 154 17.16 -5.29 3.32
CA GLU A 154 15.82 -5.55 2.81
C GLU A 154 15.01 -4.27 2.59
N LEU A 155 13.95 -4.42 1.80
CA LEU A 155 12.92 -3.44 1.54
C LEU A 155 11.58 -4.16 1.49
N LYS A 156 10.60 -3.61 2.19
CA LYS A 156 9.24 -4.10 2.29
C LYS A 156 8.28 -3.12 1.61
N LEU A 157 7.49 -3.65 0.68
CA LEU A 157 6.43 -2.94 -0.03
C LEU A 157 5.08 -3.56 0.35
N ILE A 158 4.09 -2.74 0.62
CA ILE A 158 2.73 -3.19 0.93
C ILE A 158 1.85 -2.79 -0.25
N GLN A 159 1.26 -3.76 -0.94
CA GLN A 159 0.25 -3.43 -1.94
C GLN A 159 -0.95 -2.78 -1.24
N VAL A 160 -1.45 -1.67 -1.76
CA VAL A 160 -2.62 -0.96 -1.21
C VAL A 160 -3.62 -0.63 -2.30
N ARG A 161 -4.85 -0.33 -1.90
CA ARG A 161 -5.88 0.22 -2.78
C ARG A 161 -6.61 1.36 -2.08
N PRO A 162 -6.98 2.43 -2.81
CA PRO A 162 -7.84 3.46 -2.25
C PRO A 162 -9.24 2.88 -1.97
N THR A 163 -9.69 3.00 -0.72
CA THR A 163 -10.96 2.46 -0.22
C THR A 163 -11.96 3.58 0.02
N LEU A 164 -11.73 4.41 1.03
CA LEU A 164 -12.65 5.43 1.49
C LEU A 164 -12.08 6.84 1.32
N THR A 165 -12.98 7.79 1.20
CA THR A 165 -12.70 9.23 1.31
C THR A 165 -13.81 9.86 2.15
N ASN A 166 -13.61 11.06 2.69
CA ASN A 166 -14.71 11.82 3.31
C ASN A 166 -15.74 12.41 2.32
N ARG A 167 -15.72 12.00 1.04
CA ARG A 167 -16.79 12.34 0.09
C ARG A 167 -18.11 11.73 0.59
N PRO A 168 -19.19 12.52 0.74
CA PRO A 168 -20.50 11.99 1.09
C PRO A 168 -20.99 10.96 0.08
N SER A 169 -21.51 9.83 0.57
CA SER A 169 -22.28 8.89 -0.25
C SER A 169 -23.62 9.53 -0.59
N TYR A 170 -23.94 9.65 -1.88
CA TYR A 170 -25.28 10.06 -2.34
C TYR A 170 -26.29 8.93 -2.21
#